data_AF-A0A7C7JJA7-F1
#
_entry.id   AF-A0A7C7JJA7-F1
#
_cell.length_a   1.000
_cell.length_b   1.000
_cell.length_c   1.000
_cell.angle_alpha   90.00
_cell.angle_beta   90.00
_cell.angle_gamma   90.00
#
_symmetry.space_group_name_H-M   'P 1'
#
loop_
_entity.id
_entity.type
_entity.pdbx_description
1 polymer ?
#
loop_
_entity_poly.entity_id
_entity_poly.type
_entity_poly.pdbx_seq_one_letter_code
_entity_poly.pdbx_strand_id
1 'polypeptide(L)'
;MKVKVNRFPKMAALQKFRALKLGYPEELAEAIGIAEATKYAIFKNLHLYKRQGREEEAEKLAPEYGSEREKLDWKTFETFKLAAKDGKPYVGGKVFTARDYRRKVIERWGEEVGRKIEEWAKRVIEETPEELLKNEQKFFNKVWKPHRDDPIEAEI
;
A
#
# COMPACT_ATOMS: atom_id res chain seq x y z
N MET A 1 2.05 25.44 -3.98
CA MET A 1 2.49 25.34 -2.57
C MET A 1 3.02 23.91 -2.27
N LYS A 2 3.93 23.71 -1.31
CA LYS A 2 4.35 22.35 -0.90
C LYS A 2 3.38 21.78 0.13
N VAL A 3 2.74 20.66 -0.18
CA VAL A 3 1.78 20.00 0.72
C VAL A 3 2.46 18.84 1.43
N LYS A 4 2.37 18.81 2.76
CA LYS A 4 2.94 17.74 3.58
C LYS A 4 2.01 16.52 3.61
N VAL A 5 2.14 15.69 2.58
CA VAL A 5 1.42 14.41 2.50
C VAL A 5 2.13 13.36 3.36
N ASN A 6 1.38 12.65 4.20
CA ASN A 6 1.95 11.58 5.02
C ASN A 6 2.31 10.34 4.18
N ARG A 7 3.01 9.37 4.76
CA ARG A 7 3.55 8.21 4.03
C ARG A 7 2.47 7.25 3.51
N PHE A 8 1.27 7.24 4.09
CA PHE A 8 0.24 6.27 3.75
C PHE A 8 -0.28 6.37 2.31
N PRO A 9 -0.81 7.52 1.84
CA PRO A 9 -1.32 7.65 0.47
C PRO A 9 -0.19 7.54 -0.57
N LYS A 10 1.05 7.93 -0.22
CA LYS A 10 2.22 7.70 -1.07
C LYS A 10 2.50 6.22 -1.27
N MET A 11 2.54 5.42 -0.19
CA MET A 11 2.68 3.97 -0.30
C MET A 11 1.56 3.37 -1.14
N ALA A 12 0.32 3.83 -0.93
CA ALA A 12 -0.83 3.33 -1.66
C ALA A 12 -0.71 3.60 -3.16
N ALA A 13 -0.41 4.84 -3.55
CA ALA A 13 -0.25 5.21 -4.96
C ALA A 13 0.94 4.49 -5.59
N LEU A 14 2.09 4.41 -4.90
CA LEU A 14 3.26 3.74 -5.43
C LEU A 14 3.01 2.25 -5.71
N GLN A 15 2.27 1.58 -4.83
CA GLN A 15 1.89 0.17 -5.00
C GLN A 15 0.79 -0.01 -6.07
N LYS A 16 -0.14 0.94 -6.23
CA LYS A 16 -1.08 0.98 -7.38
C LYS A 16 -0.31 0.98 -8.70
N PHE A 17 0.61 1.93 -8.89
CA PHE A 17 1.36 2.02 -10.14
C PHE A 17 2.32 0.84 -10.35
N ARG A 18 2.89 0.28 -9.29
CA ARG A 18 3.62 -1.00 -9.37
C ARG A 18 2.73 -2.12 -9.89
N ALA A 19 1.51 -2.28 -9.37
CA ALA A 19 0.58 -3.29 -9.82
C ALA A 19 0.14 -3.07 -11.28
N LEU A 20 -0.16 -1.83 -11.67
CA LEU A 20 -0.44 -1.49 -13.08
C LEU A 20 0.72 -1.91 -14.00
N LYS A 21 1.96 -1.58 -13.62
CA LYS A 21 3.16 -1.91 -14.40
C LYS A 21 3.40 -3.43 -14.51
N LEU A 22 2.95 -4.20 -13.52
CA LEU A 22 2.99 -5.67 -13.51
C LEU A 22 1.79 -6.32 -14.22
N GLY A 23 0.90 -5.54 -14.84
CA GLY A 23 -0.19 -6.03 -15.68
C GLY A 23 -1.52 -6.27 -14.96
N TYR A 24 -1.67 -5.81 -13.72
CA TYR A 24 -2.95 -5.91 -13.01
C TYR A 24 -3.95 -4.87 -13.55
N PRO A 25 -5.25 -5.21 -13.70
CA PRO A 25 -6.29 -4.25 -14.06
C PRO A 25 -6.37 -3.09 -13.08
N GLU A 26 -6.78 -1.91 -13.55
CA GLU A 26 -6.75 -0.68 -12.74
C GLU A 26 -7.53 -0.79 -11.42
N GLU A 27 -8.75 -1.32 -11.45
CA GLU A 27 -9.56 -1.49 -10.24
C GLU A 27 -8.85 -2.36 -9.19
N LEU A 28 -8.14 -3.39 -9.66
CA LEU A 28 -7.40 -4.31 -8.80
C LEU A 28 -6.10 -3.69 -8.30
N ALA A 29 -5.41 -2.94 -9.17
CA ALA A 29 -4.21 -2.20 -8.80
C ALA A 29 -4.50 -1.17 -7.70
N GLU A 30 -5.64 -0.47 -7.76
CA GLU A 30 -6.08 0.44 -6.70
C GLU A 30 -6.30 -0.31 -5.38
N ALA A 31 -6.99 -1.45 -5.43
CA ALA A 31 -7.23 -2.30 -4.27
C ALA A 31 -5.92 -2.84 -3.65
N ILE A 32 -4.98 -3.29 -4.48
CA ILE A 32 -3.64 -3.74 -4.06
C ILE A 32 -2.89 -2.60 -3.39
N GLY A 33 -2.91 -1.40 -3.99
CA GLY A 33 -2.22 -0.24 -3.47
C GLY A 33 -2.63 0.09 -2.03
N ILE A 34 -3.94 0.21 -1.79
CA ILE A 34 -4.46 0.52 -0.46
C ILE A 34 -4.25 -0.63 0.54
N ALA A 35 -4.29 -1.89 0.08
CA ALA A 35 -4.02 -3.06 0.91
C ALA A 35 -2.55 -3.10 1.36
N GLU A 36 -1.60 -2.87 0.46
CA GLU A 36 -0.16 -2.77 0.79
C GLU A 36 0.14 -1.66 1.78
N ALA A 37 -0.47 -0.49 1.60
CA ALA A 37 -0.32 0.63 2.53
C ALA A 37 -0.86 0.29 3.93
N THR A 38 -1.98 -0.43 3.99
CA THR A 38 -2.55 -0.94 5.24
C THR A 38 -1.64 -1.98 5.89
N LYS A 39 -1.18 -2.98 5.13
CA LYS A 39 -0.24 -4.00 5.59
C LYS A 39 1.01 -3.36 6.19
N TYR A 40 1.59 -2.39 5.48
CA TYR A 40 2.74 -1.63 5.96
C TYR A 40 2.46 -0.88 7.27
N ALA A 41 1.31 -0.22 7.39
CA ALA A 41 0.93 0.49 8.60
C ALA A 41 0.76 -0.45 9.81
N ILE A 42 0.12 -1.61 9.62
CA ILE A 42 -0.04 -2.64 10.65
C ILE A 42 1.33 -3.11 11.14
N PHE A 43 2.22 -3.57 10.25
CA PHE A 43 3.53 -4.08 10.65
C PHE A 43 4.41 -3.02 11.30
N LYS A 44 4.35 -1.77 10.82
CA LYS A 44 5.08 -0.66 11.44
C LYS A 44 4.62 -0.41 12.88
N ASN A 45 3.30 -0.41 13.11
CA ASN A 45 2.75 -0.19 14.45
C ASN A 45 3.00 -1.38 15.37
N LEU A 46 2.88 -2.61 14.86
CA LEU A 46 3.22 -3.84 15.58
C LEU A 46 4.67 -3.80 16.08
N HIS A 47 5.62 -3.45 15.20
CA HIS A 47 7.02 -3.29 15.58
C HIS A 47 7.22 -2.18 16.63
N LEU A 48 6.51 -1.05 16.49
CA LEU A 48 6.59 0.05 17.44
C LEU A 48 6.10 -0.36 18.84
N TYR A 49 4.96 -1.04 18.93
CA TYR A 49 4.37 -1.46 20.20
C TYR A 49 5.22 -2.52 20.91
N LYS A 50 5.72 -3.51 20.16
CA LYS A 50 6.67 -4.49 20.71
C LYS A 50 7.91 -3.82 21.31
N ARG A 51 8.47 -2.81 20.63
CA ARG A 51 9.62 -2.06 21.14
C ARG A 51 9.30 -1.22 22.38
N GLN A 52 8.04 -0.84 22.57
CA GLN A 52 7.57 -0.06 23.72
C GLN A 52 7.11 -0.92 24.90
N GLY A 53 7.22 -2.26 24.81
CA GLY A 53 6.68 -3.18 25.83
C GLY A 53 5.14 -3.20 25.88
N ARG A 54 4.47 -2.75 24.81
CA ARG A 54 3.01 -2.67 24.69
C ARG A 54 2.46 -3.94 24.04
N GLU A 55 2.58 -5.06 24.74
CA GLU A 55 2.27 -6.39 24.20
C GLU A 55 0.77 -6.57 23.92
N GLU A 56 -0.10 -6.07 24.79
CA GLU A 56 -1.56 -6.16 24.58
C GLU A 56 -2.02 -5.41 23.31
N GLU A 57 -1.47 -4.22 23.03
CA GLU A 57 -1.81 -3.50 21.79
C GLU A 57 -1.15 -4.11 20.56
N ALA A 58 0.01 -4.75 20.71
CA ALA A 58 0.62 -5.52 19.64
C ALA A 58 -0.24 -6.75 19.28
N GLU A 59 -0.79 -7.43 20.28
CA GLU A 59 -1.68 -8.59 20.10
C GLU A 59 -2.96 -8.19 19.34
N LYS A 60 -3.60 -7.07 19.74
CA LYS A 60 -4.80 -6.53 19.05
C LYS A 60 -4.57 -6.13 17.60
N LEU A 61 -3.32 -5.85 17.21
CA LEU A 61 -2.95 -5.51 15.83
C LEU A 61 -2.48 -6.72 15.01
N ALA A 62 -2.22 -7.86 15.66
CA ALA A 62 -1.81 -9.05 14.96
C ALA A 62 -2.90 -9.40 13.92
N PRO A 63 -2.53 -9.64 12.65
CA PRO A 63 -3.51 -10.03 11.64
C PRO A 63 -4.21 -11.33 12.06
N GLU A 64 -5.44 -11.22 12.55
CA GLU A 64 -6.29 -12.38 12.81
C GLU A 64 -6.84 -12.87 11.48
N TYR A 65 -6.14 -13.82 10.87
CA TYR A 65 -6.68 -14.57 9.73
C TYR A 65 -7.66 -15.66 10.18
N GLY A 66 -7.70 -15.98 11.48
CA GLY A 66 -8.64 -16.92 12.09
C GLY A 66 -8.76 -18.25 11.33
N SER A 67 -9.97 -18.81 11.33
CA SER A 67 -10.36 -19.97 10.52
C SER A 67 -10.50 -19.66 9.02
N GLU A 68 -10.41 -18.38 8.62
CA GLU A 68 -10.49 -17.98 7.21
C GLU A 68 -9.16 -18.20 6.48
N ARG A 69 -8.03 -18.33 7.19
CA ARG A 69 -6.70 -18.42 6.59
C ARG A 69 -6.59 -19.51 5.53
N GLU A 70 -7.21 -20.66 5.77
CA GLU A 70 -7.23 -21.81 4.85
C GLU A 70 -8.07 -21.56 3.59
N LYS A 71 -9.02 -20.61 3.66
CA LYS A 71 -9.90 -20.21 2.56
C LYS A 71 -9.34 -19.07 1.72
N LEU A 72 -8.20 -18.50 2.13
CA LEU A 72 -7.55 -17.40 1.42
C LEU A 72 -6.62 -17.94 0.34
N ASP A 73 -6.64 -17.29 -0.82
CA ASP A 73 -5.70 -17.55 -1.89
C ASP A 73 -4.45 -16.68 -1.73
N TRP A 74 -3.31 -17.31 -1.52
CA TRP A 74 -2.02 -16.65 -1.36
C TRP A 74 -1.22 -16.53 -2.67
N LYS A 75 -1.70 -17.14 -3.76
CA LYS A 75 -1.02 -17.12 -5.07
C LYS A 75 -1.40 -15.89 -5.88
N THR A 76 -2.67 -15.47 -5.88
CA THR A 76 -3.14 -14.35 -6.72
C THR A 76 -2.33 -13.05 -6.53
N PHE A 77 -1.89 -12.75 -5.30
CA PHE A 77 -1.09 -11.55 -4.99
C PHE A 77 0.26 -11.87 -4.34
N GLU A 78 0.87 -13.00 -4.69
CA GLU A 78 2.12 -13.47 -4.08
C GLU A 78 3.26 -12.44 -4.18
N THR A 79 3.36 -11.72 -5.31
CA THR A 79 4.36 -10.64 -5.52
C THR A 79 4.29 -9.52 -4.47
N PHE A 80 3.12 -9.35 -3.87
CA PHE A 80 2.84 -8.38 -2.81
C PHE A 80 2.75 -9.04 -1.43
N LYS A 81 2.88 -10.38 -1.34
CA LYS A 81 2.64 -11.15 -0.11
C LYS A 81 1.29 -10.82 0.53
N LEU A 82 0.27 -10.65 -0.31
CA LEU A 82 -1.10 -10.42 0.12
C LEU A 82 -1.92 -11.70 -0.06
N ALA A 83 -2.85 -11.92 0.87
CA ALA A 83 -3.93 -12.88 0.66
C ALA A 83 -4.98 -12.28 -0.27
N ALA A 84 -5.70 -13.14 -0.98
CA ALA A 84 -6.89 -12.82 -1.72
C ALA A 84 -8.12 -13.50 -1.10
N LYS A 85 -9.23 -12.78 -1.07
CA LYS A 85 -10.58 -13.28 -0.76
C LYS A 85 -11.51 -12.79 -1.86
N ASP A 86 -12.20 -13.71 -2.53
CA ASP A 86 -13.06 -13.42 -3.68
C ASP A 86 -12.33 -12.61 -4.80
N GLY A 87 -11.08 -12.97 -5.06
CA GLY A 87 -10.24 -12.31 -6.07
C GLY A 87 -9.75 -10.90 -5.70
N LYS A 88 -9.98 -10.44 -4.46
CA LYS A 88 -9.60 -9.10 -3.98
C LYS A 88 -8.64 -9.18 -2.80
N PRO A 89 -7.72 -8.21 -2.63
CA PRO A 89 -6.72 -8.27 -1.58
C PRO A 89 -7.35 -8.18 -0.19
N TYR A 90 -6.92 -9.07 0.70
CA TYR A 90 -7.40 -9.22 2.07
C TYR A 90 -6.27 -8.98 3.06
N VAL A 91 -6.45 -8.00 3.97
CA VAL A 91 -5.45 -7.63 4.98
C VAL A 91 -6.15 -7.31 6.29
N GLY A 92 -5.71 -7.92 7.39
CA GLY A 92 -6.14 -7.58 8.75
C GLY A 92 -7.66 -7.60 8.94
N GLY A 93 -8.34 -8.65 8.48
CA GLY A 93 -9.80 -8.76 8.65
C GLY A 93 -10.65 -8.14 7.54
N LYS A 94 -10.03 -7.50 6.53
CA LYS A 94 -10.75 -6.67 5.56
C LYS A 94 -10.38 -6.97 4.10
N VAL A 95 -11.40 -7.07 3.23
CA VAL A 95 -11.27 -7.01 1.77
C VAL A 95 -11.16 -5.56 1.29
N PHE A 96 -10.18 -5.27 0.44
CA PHE A 96 -9.95 -3.93 -0.10
C PHE A 96 -10.47 -3.77 -1.53
N THR A 97 -10.88 -2.54 -1.85
CA THR A 97 -11.48 -2.17 -3.14
C THR A 97 -10.88 -0.88 -3.69
N ALA A 98 -11.10 -0.63 -4.98
CA ALA A 98 -10.86 0.67 -5.64
C ALA A 98 -11.49 1.86 -4.90
N ARG A 99 -12.69 1.69 -4.31
CA ARG A 99 -13.35 2.74 -3.54
C ARG A 99 -12.57 3.12 -2.28
N ASP A 100 -11.93 2.14 -1.62
CA ASP A 100 -11.08 2.41 -0.46
C ASP A 100 -9.86 3.26 -0.83
N TYR A 101 -9.25 2.97 -1.97
CA TYR A 101 -8.16 3.75 -2.51
C TYR A 101 -8.60 5.20 -2.77
N ARG A 102 -9.65 5.40 -3.57
CA ARG A 102 -10.17 6.73 -3.91
C ARG A 102 -10.49 7.56 -2.66
N ARG A 103 -11.20 6.97 -1.70
CA ARG A 103 -11.53 7.64 -0.44
C ARG A 103 -10.30 8.08 0.35
N LYS A 104 -9.24 7.27 0.39
CA LYS A 104 -8.08 7.51 1.27
C LYS A 104 -6.95 8.31 0.62
N VAL A 105 -6.85 8.26 -0.71
CA VAL A 105 -5.78 8.89 -1.48
C VAL A 105 -6.27 10.16 -2.19
N ILE A 106 -7.47 10.12 -2.77
CA ILE A 106 -8.01 11.23 -3.55
C ILE A 106 -8.93 12.10 -2.69
N GLU A 107 -10.10 11.59 -2.29
CA GLU A 107 -11.14 12.39 -1.63
C GLU A 107 -10.65 13.01 -0.31
N ARG A 108 -9.87 12.26 0.48
CA ARG A 108 -9.32 12.75 1.75
C ARG A 108 -8.39 13.95 1.60
N TRP A 109 -7.65 14.03 0.50
CA TRP A 109 -6.64 15.06 0.29
C TRP A 109 -7.10 16.15 -0.69
N GLY A 110 -8.24 15.96 -1.34
CA GLY A 110 -8.69 16.76 -2.46
C GLY A 110 -8.17 16.21 -3.79
N GLU A 111 -8.97 16.36 -4.85
CA GLU A 111 -8.70 15.85 -6.20
C GLU A 111 -7.31 16.25 -6.72
N GLU A 112 -6.92 17.51 -6.49
CA GLU A 112 -5.65 18.02 -6.98
C GLU A 112 -4.45 17.38 -6.26
N VAL A 113 -4.45 17.37 -4.93
CA VAL A 113 -3.38 16.74 -4.15
C VAL A 113 -3.34 15.24 -4.41
N GLY A 114 -4.51 14.59 -4.51
CA GLY A 114 -4.63 13.19 -4.90
C GLY A 114 -3.94 12.88 -6.23
N ARG A 115 -4.21 13.69 -7.25
CA ARG A 115 -3.56 13.59 -8.57
C ARG A 115 -2.05 13.78 -8.48
N LYS A 116 -1.57 14.75 -7.69
CA LYS A 116 -0.13 14.99 -7.50
C LYS A 116 0.58 13.82 -6.80
N ILE A 117 -0.11 13.14 -5.88
CA ILE A 117 0.38 11.89 -5.27
C ILE A 117 0.50 10.80 -6.35
N GLU A 118 -0.50 10.65 -7.22
CA GLU A 118 -0.45 9.68 -8.32
C GLU A 118 0.62 10.00 -9.36
N GLU A 119 0.76 11.26 -9.76
CA GLU A 119 1.81 11.72 -10.69
C GLU A 119 3.21 11.44 -10.13
N TRP A 120 3.43 11.71 -8.84
CA TRP A 120 4.68 11.34 -8.17
C TRP A 120 4.92 9.83 -8.22
N ALA A 121 3.92 9.03 -7.85
CA ALA A 121 4.06 7.57 -7.83
C ALA A 121 4.34 7.00 -9.22
N LYS A 122 3.63 7.49 -10.25
CA LYS A 122 3.80 7.09 -11.64
C LYS A 122 5.23 7.33 -12.12
N ARG A 123 5.78 8.53 -11.89
CA ARG A 123 7.16 8.87 -12.28
C ARG A 123 8.18 7.92 -11.64
N VAL A 124 8.07 7.70 -10.33
CA VAL A 124 8.98 6.77 -9.62
C VAL A 124 8.92 5.37 -10.23
N ILE A 125 7.73 4.86 -10.55
CA ILE A 125 7.57 3.52 -11.13
C ILE A 125 8.06 3.44 -12.58
N GLU A 126 7.88 4.48 -13.39
CA GLU A 126 8.36 4.53 -14.77
C GLU A 126 9.88 4.43 -14.86
N GLU A 127 10.59 5.02 -13.90
CA GLU A 127 12.05 4.97 -13.80
C GLU A 127 12.57 3.69 -13.12
N THR A 128 11.68 2.86 -12.56
CA THR A 128 12.07 1.68 -11.78
C THR A 128 12.24 0.45 -12.69
N PRO A 129 13.41 -0.24 -12.65
CA PRO A 129 13.61 -1.51 -13.35
C PRO A 129 12.61 -2.59 -12.92
N GLU A 130 12.12 -3.37 -13.87
CA GLU A 130 11.09 -4.40 -13.65
C GLU A 130 11.51 -5.44 -12.58
N GLU A 131 12.81 -5.76 -12.50
CA GLU A 131 13.37 -6.65 -11.47
C GLU A 131 13.13 -6.17 -10.03
N LEU A 132 13.08 -4.86 -9.81
CA LEU A 132 12.78 -4.27 -8.50
C LEU A 132 11.29 -4.35 -8.23
N LEU A 133 10.44 -4.21 -9.25
CA LEU A 133 8.99 -4.32 -9.13
C LEU A 133 8.54 -5.73 -8.77
N LYS A 134 9.21 -6.77 -9.28
CA LYS A 134 8.85 -8.18 -9.01
C LYS A 134 9.28 -8.68 -7.62
N ASN A 135 10.18 -7.98 -6.94
CA ASN A 135 10.71 -8.40 -5.64
C ASN A 135 10.35 -7.40 -4.54
N GLU A 136 9.43 -7.77 -3.66
CA GLU A 136 8.93 -6.89 -2.58
C GLU A 136 10.05 -6.31 -1.69
N GLN A 137 11.05 -7.12 -1.33
CA GLN A 137 12.15 -6.67 -0.46
C GLN A 137 13.05 -5.65 -1.17
N LYS A 138 13.40 -5.92 -2.43
CA LYS A 138 14.17 -4.98 -3.25
C LYS A 138 13.37 -3.70 -3.48
N PHE A 139 12.09 -3.82 -3.82
CA PHE A 139 11.17 -2.68 -3.97
C PHE A 139 11.15 -1.81 -2.72
N PHE A 140 10.94 -2.43 -1.55
CA PHE A 140 10.85 -1.71 -0.28
C PHE A 140 12.14 -0.93 0.03
N ASN A 141 13.30 -1.55 -0.17
CA ASN A 141 14.58 -0.94 0.20
C ASN A 141 15.11 0.05 -0.82
N LYS A 142 14.95 -0.24 -2.12
CA LYS A 142 15.56 0.54 -3.21
C LYS A 142 14.61 1.54 -3.86
N VAL A 143 13.29 1.38 -3.69
CA VAL A 143 12.28 2.26 -4.30
C VAL A 143 11.50 3.00 -3.22
N TRP A 144 10.80 2.28 -2.33
CA TRP A 144 9.96 2.95 -1.34
C TRP A 144 10.77 3.79 -0.33
N LYS A 145 11.79 3.21 0.31
CA LYS A 145 12.55 3.90 1.37
C LYS A 145 13.16 5.23 0.92
N PRO A 146 13.81 5.33 -0.25
CA PRO A 146 14.37 6.60 -0.74
C PRO A 146 13.31 7.69 -0.96
N HIS A 147 12.13 7.32 -1.47
CA HIS A 147 11.13 8.30 -1.95
C HIS A 147 10.01 8.63 -0.93
N ARG A 148 9.86 7.85 0.15
CA ARG A 148 8.73 7.97 1.09
C ARG A 148 8.52 9.36 1.70
N ASP A 149 9.60 10.13 1.81
CA ASP A 149 9.62 11.45 2.45
C ASP A 149 9.66 12.62 1.44
N ASP A 150 9.59 12.33 0.13
CA ASP A 150 9.58 13.34 -0.95
C ASP A 150 8.41 14.34 -0.80
N PRO A 151 8.61 15.66 -0.98
CA PRO A 151 7.50 16.61 -0.94
C PRO A 151 6.54 16.40 -2.11
N ILE A 152 5.24 16.68 -1.89
CA ILE A 152 4.24 16.75 -2.96
C ILE A 152 3.92 18.23 -3.20
N GLU A 153 4.06 18.67 -4.44
CA GLU A 153 3.82 20.06 -4.85
C GLU A 153 2.44 20.15 -5.51
N ALA A 154 1.55 20.99 -4.94
CA ALA A 154 0.19 21.20 -5.42
C ALA A 154 -0.23 22.69 -5.26
N GLU A 155 -1.05 23.18 -6.16
CA GLU A 155 -1.66 24.52 -6.19
C GLU A 155 -3.06 24.49 -5.58
N ILE A 156 -3.13 24.54 -4.24
CA ILE A 156 -4.40 24.63 -3.51
C ILE A 156 -5.07 25.99 -3.77
#